data_AF-A0AAV3PSY9-F1
#
_entry.id   AF-A0AAV3PSY9-F1
#
_cell.length_a   1.000
_cell.length_b   1.000
_cell.length_c   1.000
_cell.angle_alpha   90.00
_cell.angle_beta   90.00
_cell.angle_gamma   90.00
#
_symmetry.space_group_name_H-M   'P 1'
#
loop_
_entity.id
_entity.type
_entity.pdbx_description
1 polymer ?
#
loop_
_entity_poly.entity_id
_entity_poly.type
_entity_poly.pdbx_seq_one_letter_code
_entity_poly.pdbx_strand_id
1 'polypeptide(L)' 'MVDVLIEQNIVPCIKVDKGLVPLAGSNDNSWCKGIDDLASCFAAYYQQGARFAKWCTVVKILDGPFNLGC' A
#
# COMPACT_ATOMS: atom_id res chain seq x y z
N MET A 1 -3.10 -21.32 3.24
CA MET A 1 -2.45 -20.56 2.14
C MET A 1 -1.11 -19.99 2.59
N VAL A 2 -1.04 -19.33 3.75
CA VAL A 2 0.23 -18.93 4.37
C VAL A 2 1.13 -20.13 4.64
N ASP A 3 0.56 -21.24 5.13
CA ASP A 3 1.30 -22.48 5.41
C ASP A 3 2.01 -23.03 4.18
N VAL A 4 1.35 -23.03 3.02
CA VAL A 4 1.92 -23.49 1.74
C VAL A 4 3.14 -22.66 1.32
N LEU A 5 3.10 -21.34 1.55
CA LEU A 5 4.24 -20.47 1.26
C LEU A 5 5.42 -20.79 2.20
N ILE A 6 5.14 -21.02 3.48
CA ILE A 6 6.15 -21.37 4.48
C ILE A 6 6.78 -22.73 4.17
N GLU A 7 5.98 -23.73 3.80
CA GLU A 7 6.46 -25.07 3.39
C GLU A 7 7.42 -24.99 2.19
N GLN A 8 7.20 -24.02 1.30
CA GLN A 8 8.08 -23.74 0.16
C GLN A 8 9.24 -22.78 0.47
N ASN A 9 9.50 -22.47 1.75
CA ASN A 9 10.50 -21.48 2.18
C ASN A 9 10.29 -20.07 1.61
N ILE A 10 9.04 -19.72 1.28
CA ILE A 10 8.64 -18.40 0.79
C ILE A 10 8.12 -17.58 1.98
N VAL A 11 8.71 -16.41 2.19
CA VAL A 11 8.23 -15.50 3.23
C VAL A 11 6.88 -14.89 2.77
N PRO A 12 5.81 -14.96 3.58
CA PRO A 12 4.51 -14.42 3.21
C PRO A 12 4.44 -12.89 3.34
N CYS A 13 3.88 -12.26 2.30
CA CYS A 13 3.60 -10.83 2.19
C CYS A 13 2.12 -10.52 2.41
N ILE A 14 1.82 -9.33 2.93
CA ILE A 14 0.47 -8.76 2.87
C ILE A 14 0.46 -7.36 2.24
N LYS A 15 -0.48 -7.10 1.33
CA LYS A 15 -0.75 -5.75 0.81
C LYS A 15 -1.68 -5.03 1.78
N VAL A 16 -1.29 -3.84 2.25
CA VAL A 16 -2.01 -3.13 3.34
C VAL A 16 -2.64 -1.81 2.93
N ASP A 17 -2.35 -1.29 1.74
CA ASP A 17 -3.09 -0.14 1.22
C ASP A 17 -4.55 -0.52 0.89
N LYS A 18 -5.49 0.38 1.21
CA LYS A 18 -6.92 0.25 0.92
C LYS A 18 -7.29 0.81 -0.47
N GLY A 19 -6.29 0.94 -1.35
CA GLY A 19 -6.45 1.45 -2.71
C GLY A 19 -6.26 2.96 -2.86
N LEU A 20 -6.26 3.38 -4.13
CA LEU A 20 -6.06 4.76 -4.56
C LEU A 20 -7.35 5.55 -4.47
N VAL A 21 -7.23 6.82 -4.15
CA VAL A 21 -8.30 7.80 -4.18
C VAL A 21 -7.81 9.10 -4.79
N PRO A 22 -8.69 9.85 -5.47
CA PRO A 22 -8.32 11.13 -6.04
C PRO A 22 -7.88 12.10 -4.96
N LEU A 23 -6.77 12.81 -5.22
CA LEU A 23 -6.29 13.87 -4.36
C LEU A 23 -7.00 15.17 -4.74
N ALA A 24 -7.85 15.68 -3.84
CA ALA A 24 -8.58 16.92 -4.08
C ALA A 24 -7.63 18.10 -4.32
N GLY A 25 -7.94 18.93 -5.32
CA GLY A 25 -7.10 20.08 -5.68
C GLY A 25 -5.83 19.73 -6.46
N SER A 26 -5.64 18.47 -6.88
CA SER A 26 -4.50 18.06 -7.71
C SER A 26 -4.88 17.79 -9.16
N ASN A 27 -3.89 17.86 -10.04
CA ASN A 27 -4.04 17.66 -11.48
C ASN A 27 -4.16 16.16 -11.83
N ASP A 28 -5.27 15.55 -11.42
CA ASP A 28 -5.61 14.12 -11.63
C ASP A 28 -4.71 13.12 -10.85
N ASN A 29 -4.00 13.61 -9.82
CA ASN A 29 -3.19 12.78 -8.93
C ASN A 29 -4.06 11.96 -7.97
N SER A 30 -3.51 10.86 -7.47
CA SER A 30 -4.15 9.99 -6.50
C SER A 30 -3.24 9.75 -5.29
N TRP A 31 -3.82 9.44 -4.15
CA TRP A 31 -3.12 9.00 -2.94
C TRP A 31 -3.73 7.70 -2.43
N CYS A 32 -2.98 6.93 -1.65
CA CYS A 32 -3.47 5.67 -1.09
C CYS A 32 -4.05 5.82 0.30
N LYS A 33 -5.21 5.19 0.52
CA LYS A 33 -5.85 5.09 1.84
C LYS A 33 -5.33 3.91 2.64
N GLY A 34 -5.58 3.91 3.95
CA GLY A 34 -5.35 2.77 4.83
C GLY A 34 -4.45 3.03 6.03
N ILE A 35 -3.97 4.27 6.21
CA ILE A 35 -3.06 4.62 7.31
C ILE A 35 -3.78 4.63 8.67
N ASP A 36 -5.08 4.93 8.68
CA ASP A 36 -5.90 5.14 9.89
C ASP A 36 -6.00 3.89 10.79
N ASP A 37 -5.97 2.70 10.19
CA ASP A 37 -6.13 1.42 10.88
C ASP A 37 -4.87 0.53 10.73
N LEU A 38 -3.75 1.12 10.32
CA LEU A 38 -2.55 0.38 9.93
C LEU A 38 -1.98 -0.48 11.07
N ALA A 39 -1.98 0.05 12.29
CA ALA A 39 -1.45 -0.65 13.47
C ALA A 39 -2.29 -1.90 13.84
N SER A 40 -3.61 -1.76 13.84
CA SER A 40 -4.55 -2.86 14.10
C SER A 40 -4.42 -3.95 13.03
N CYS A 41 -4.38 -3.53 11.76
CA CYS A 41 -4.13 -4.40 10.62
C CYS A 41 -2.82 -5.18 10.75
N PHE A 42 -1.70 -4.51 11.08
CA PHE A 42 -0.41 -5.17 11.24
C PHE A 42 -0.41 -6.21 12.35
N ALA A 43 -1.03 -5.93 13.50
CA ALA A 43 -1.15 -6.90 14.58
C ALA A 43 -1.91 -8.17 14.12
N ALA A 44 -3.04 -7.99 13.44
CA ALA A 44 -3.83 -9.10 12.91
C ALA A 44 -3.07 -9.93 11.86
N TYR A 45 -2.38 -9.28 10.92
CA TYR A 45 -1.64 -9.99 9.87
C TYR A 45 -0.38 -10.68 10.39
N TYR A 46 0.25 -10.12 11.43
CA TYR A 46 1.39 -10.75 12.07
C TYR A 46 1.01 -12.07 12.75
N GLN A 47 -0.16 -12.11 13.40
CA GLN A 47 -0.74 -13.33 13.97
C GLN A 47 -1.09 -14.37 12.89
N GLN A 48 -1.49 -13.91 11.71
CA GLN A 48 -1.76 -14.77 10.55
C GLN A 48 -0.48 -15.23 9.81
N GLY A 49 0.70 -14.83 10.29
CA GLY A 49 1.99 -15.32 9.78
C GLY A 49 2.66 -14.42 8.74
N ALA A 50 2.07 -13.27 8.36
CA ALA A 50 2.75 -12.31 7.47
C ALA A 50 4.00 -11.72 8.15
N ARG A 51 5.06 -11.51 7.37
CA ARG A 51 6.35 -10.99 7.88
C ARG A 51 6.83 -9.71 7.20
N PHE A 52 6.22 -9.34 6.10
CA PHE A 52 6.43 -8.05 5.46
C PHE A 52 5.13 -7.53 4.86
N ALA A 53 5.07 -6.21 4.72
CA ALA A 53 3.93 -5.51 4.18
C ALA A 53 4.33 -4.75 2.91
N LYS A 54 3.38 -4.62 1.98
CA LYS A 54 3.53 -3.79 0.78
C LYS A 54 2.48 -2.68 0.78
N TRP A 55 2.93 -1.47 0.49
CA TRP A 55 2.11 -0.30 0.20
C TRP A 55 2.45 0.21 -1.19
N CYS A 56 1.46 0.43 -2.04
CA CYS A 56 1.67 0.88 -3.41
C CYS A 56 0.96 2.22 -3.64
N THR A 57 1.71 3.29 -3.94
CA THR A 57 1.16 4.56 -4.40
C THR A 57 1.40 4.72 -5.90
N VAL A 58 0.53 5.44 -6.59
CA VAL A 58 0.66 5.70 -8.02
C VAL A 58 0.87 7.20 -8.22
N VAL A 59 1.98 7.53 -8.88
CA VAL A 59 2.32 8.90 -9.28
C VAL A 59 2.19 8.98 -10.79
N LYS A 60 1.41 9.94 -11.27
CA LYS A 60 1.33 10.25 -12.70
C LYS A 60 2.47 11.21 -13.03
N ILE A 61 3.30 10.84 -14.00
CA ILE A 61 4.31 11.73 -14.56
C ILE A 61 3.66 12.45 -15.74
N LEU A 62 3.58 13.78 -15.65
CA LEU A 62 3.13 14.64 -16.76
C LEU A 62 4.39 15.17 -17.48
N ASP A 63 4.32 15.31 -18.81
CA ASP A 63 5.37 15.94 -19.61
C ASP A 63 5.50 17.43 -19.26
N GLY A 64 6.49 17.79 -18.43
CA GLY A 64 6.79 19.17 -18.06
C GLY A 64 7.35 19.31 -16.64
N PRO A 65 8.11 20.38 -16.35
CA PRO A 65 8.75 20.55 -15.06
C PRO A 65 7.66 20.61 -14.00
N PHE A 66 7.73 19.70 -13.05
CA PHE A 66 7.00 19.62 -11.80
C PHE A 66 6.42 20.97 -11.34
N ASN A 67 5.20 21.29 -11.77
CA ASN A 67 4.44 22.41 -11.21
C ASN A 67 3.58 21.85 -10.08
N LEU A 68 4.11 21.90 -8.86
CA LEU A 68 3.30 21.96 -7.65
C LEU A 68 2.53 23.29 -7.72
N GLY A 69 1.39 23.26 -8.41
CA GLY A 69 0.36 24.29 -8.31
C GLY A 69 -0.37 24.09 -6.99
N CYS A 70 0.23 24.60 -5.91
CA CYS A 70 -0.50 25.15 -4.78
C CYS A 70 -1.01 26.56 -5.15
#